data_AF-A0A7W1G9W3-F1
#
_entry.id   AF-A0A7W1G9W3-F1
#
_cell.length_a   1.000
_cell.length_b   1.000
_cell.length_c   1.000
_cell.angle_alpha   90.00
_cell.angle_beta   90.00
_cell.angle_gamma   90.00
#
_symmetry.space_group_name_H-M   'P 1'
#
loop_
_entity.id
_entity.type
_entity.pdbx_description
1 polymer ?
#
loop_
_entity_poly.entity_id
_entity_poly.type
_entity_poly.pdbx_seq_one_letter_code
_entity_poly.pdbx_strand_id
1 'polypeptide(L)'
;MAGLGMQELIIILVILLLLFGSTRLPQLAKGMGKSIREFKKGVNEGEDERELESARQREQLRAAESTPIREDELAAEKFSLNKPR
;
A
#
# COMPACT_ATOMS: atom_id res chain seq x y z
N MET A 1 7.53 17.23 -38.49
CA MET A 1 6.76 16.05 -38.02
C MET A 1 5.45 16.58 -37.46
N ALA A 2 4.33 16.28 -38.11
CA ALA A 2 3.01 16.74 -37.70
C ALA A 2 2.56 15.96 -36.46
N GLY A 3 2.80 16.52 -35.28
CA GLY A 3 2.19 16.05 -34.05
C GLY A 3 0.72 16.46 -34.05
N LEU A 4 -0.15 15.60 -33.53
CA LEU A 4 -1.54 15.95 -33.29
C LEU A 4 -1.59 17.19 -32.39
N GLY A 5 -1.93 18.31 -32.99
CA GLY A 5 -2.11 19.58 -32.31
C GLY A 5 -3.49 19.66 -31.67
N MET A 6 -3.68 20.73 -30.90
CA MET A 6 -4.94 20.98 -30.21
C MET A 6 -6.11 21.12 -31.19
N GLN A 7 -5.84 21.59 -32.40
CA GLN A 7 -6.85 21.73 -33.46
C GLN A 7 -7.35 20.37 -33.98
N GLU A 8 -6.46 19.41 -34.26
CA GLU A 8 -6.91 18.06 -34.66
C GLU A 8 -7.68 17.37 -33.54
N LEU A 9 -7.27 17.51 -32.28
CA LEU A 9 -7.99 16.94 -31.14
C LEU A 9 -9.41 17.49 -31.01
N ILE A 10 -9.61 18.80 -31.22
CA ILE A 10 -10.94 19.41 -31.20
C ILE A 10 -11.80 18.85 -32.35
N ILE A 11 -11.26 18.71 -33.55
CA ILE A 11 -12.00 18.15 -34.69
C ILE A 11 -12.44 16.71 -34.40
N ILE A 12 -11.54 15.87 -33.88
CA ILE A 12 -11.85 14.48 -33.50
C ILE A 12 -12.92 14.47 -32.41
N LEU A 13 -12.80 15.33 -31.40
CA LEU A 13 -13.79 15.44 -30.33
C LEU A 13 -15.17 15.81 -30.88
N VAL A 14 -15.25 16.77 -31.81
CA VAL A 14 -16.51 17.15 -32.46
C VAL A 14 -17.10 15.98 -33.23
N ILE A 15 -16.30 15.23 -34.00
CA ILE A 15 -16.77 14.03 -34.72
C ILE A 15 -17.32 12.99 -33.73
N LEU A 16 -16.60 12.71 -32.64
CA LEU A 16 -17.06 11.79 -31.59
C LEU A 16 -18.35 12.27 -30.93
N LEU A 17 -18.49 13.58 -30.70
CA LEU A 17 -19.72 14.17 -30.17
C LEU A 17 -20.88 14.08 -31.16
N LEU A 18 -20.64 14.12 -32.48
CA LEU A 18 -21.69 13.90 -33.48
C LEU A 18 -22.11 12.43 -33.55
N LEU A 19 -21.17 11.50 -33.46
CA LEU A 19 -21.45 10.05 -33.52
C LEU A 19 -22.14 9.53 -32.25
N PHE A 20 -21.61 9.89 -31.08
CA PHE A 20 -22.09 9.38 -29.79
C PHE A 20 -23.05 10.36 -29.08
N GLY A 21 -23.05 11.64 -29.46
CA GLY A 21 -23.83 12.69 -28.79
C GLY A 21 -23.10 13.30 -27.59
N SER A 22 -23.46 14.55 -27.27
CA SER A 22 -22.93 15.30 -26.11
C SER A 22 -23.27 14.67 -24.76
N THR A 23 -24.22 13.74 -24.72
CA THR A 23 -24.70 13.12 -23.48
C THR A 23 -24.02 11.78 -23.19
N ARG A 24 -23.69 10.97 -24.21
CA ARG A 24 -23.16 9.60 -24.00
C ARG A 24 -21.71 9.60 -23.56
N LEU A 25 -20.86 10.41 -24.18
CA LEU A 25 -19.44 10.53 -23.84
C LEU A 25 -19.22 10.90 -22.35
N PRO A 26 -19.83 11.96 -21.80
CA PRO A 26 -19.68 12.29 -20.39
C PRO A 26 -20.41 11.31 -19.47
N GLN A 27 -21.49 10.65 -19.90
CA GLN A 27 -22.11 9.57 -19.11
C GLN A 27 -21.16 8.38 -18.92
N LEU A 28 -20.51 7.93 -20.00
CA LEU A 28 -19.51 6.87 -19.96
C LEU A 28 -18.31 7.27 -19.12
N ALA A 29 -17.79 8.48 -19.32
CA ALA A 29 -16.66 9.00 -18.55
C ALA A 29 -16.98 9.11 -17.04
N LYS A 30 -18.20 9.52 -16.68
CA LYS A 30 -18.65 9.56 -15.27
C LYS A 30 -18.69 8.17 -14.65
N GLY A 31 -19.20 7.16 -15.36
CA GLY A 31 -19.24 5.78 -14.88
C GLY A 31 -17.82 5.21 -14.71
N MET A 32 -17.02 5.29 -15.77
CA MET A 32 -15.65 4.77 -15.79
C MET A 32 -14.75 5.50 -14.78
N GLY A 33 -14.88 6.82 -14.65
CA GLY A 33 -14.12 7.62 -13.70
C GLY A 33 -14.41 7.27 -12.24
N LYS A 34 -15.68 6.95 -11.91
CA LYS A 34 -16.03 6.43 -10.57
C LYS A 34 -15.36 5.09 -10.32
N SER A 35 -15.41 4.15 -11.27
CA SER A 35 -14.76 2.84 -11.15
C SER A 35 -13.24 2.96 -10.97
N ILE A 36 -12.56 3.80 -11.76
CA ILE A 36 -11.11 4.05 -11.59
C ILE A 36 -10.81 4.66 -10.22
N ARG A 37 -11.64 5.60 -9.74
CA ARG A 37 -11.44 6.27 -8.46
C ARG A 37 -11.55 5.30 -7.28
N GLU A 38 -12.62 4.51 -7.26
CA GLU A 38 -12.82 3.50 -6.20
C GLU A 38 -11.76 2.39 -6.28
N PHE A 39 -11.34 1.99 -7.49
CA PHE A 39 -10.24 1.05 -7.67
C PHE A 39 -8.92 1.59 -7.10
N LYS A 40 -8.55 2.83 -7.45
CA LYS A 40 -7.33 3.46 -6.94
C LYS A 40 -7.38 3.63 -5.42
N LYS A 41 -8.55 3.96 -4.87
CA LYS A 41 -8.76 4.06 -3.42
C LYS A 41 -8.53 2.72 -2.74
N GLY A 42 -9.15 1.64 -3.22
CA GLY A 42 -9.00 0.31 -2.64
C GLY A 42 -7.58 -0.24 -2.73
N VAL A 43 -6.85 0.06 -3.82
CA VAL A 43 -5.43 -0.30 -3.95
C VAL A 43 -4.59 0.42 -2.89
N ASN A 44 -4.78 1.73 -2.74
CA ASN A 44 -3.99 2.54 -1.81
C ASN A 44 -4.26 2.16 -0.34
N GLU A 45 -5.53 1.92 0.02
CA GLU A 45 -5.90 1.44 1.37
C GLU A 45 -5.30 0.06 1.66
N GLY A 46 -5.26 -0.83 0.66
CA GLY A 46 -4.62 -2.15 0.81
C GLY A 46 -3.09 -2.10 0.93
N GLU A 47 -2.44 -1.08 0.36
CA GLU A 47 -1.01 -0.83 0.56
C GLU A 47 -0.72 -0.30 1.97
N ASP A 48 -1.52 0.66 2.43
CA ASP A 48 -1.40 1.23 3.79
C ASP A 48 -1.62 0.17 4.88
N GLU A 49 -2.60 -0.72 4.70
CA GLU A 49 -2.90 -1.78 5.67
C GLU A 49 -1.78 -2.84 5.74
N ARG A 50 -1.16 -3.17 4.60
CA ARG A 50 0.01 -4.06 4.55
C ARG A 50 1.24 -3.47 5.24
N GLU A 51 1.44 -2.16 5.13
CA GLU A 51 2.53 -1.46 5.80
C GLU A 51 2.34 -1.45 7.32
N LEU A 52 1.11 -1.20 7.78
CA LEU A 52 0.74 -1.24 9.20
C LEU A 52 0.86 -2.65 9.81
N GLU A 53 0.43 -3.70 9.10
CA GLU A 53 0.62 -5.09 9.55
C GLU A 53 2.10 -5.45 9.63
N SER A 54 2.89 -5.04 8.64
CA SER A 54 4.34 -5.30 8.61
C SER A 54 5.08 -4.60 9.75
N ALA A 55 4.67 -3.37 10.09
CA ALA A 55 5.21 -2.63 11.24
C ALA A 55 4.88 -3.31 12.58
N ARG A 56 3.63 -3.74 12.76
CA ARG A 56 3.18 -4.46 13.96
C ARG A 56 3.89 -5.80 14.13
N GLN A 57 4.08 -6.55 13.03
CA GLN A 57 4.76 -7.83 13.08
C GLN A 57 6.25 -7.66 13.44
N ARG A 58 6.92 -6.61 12.93
CA ARG A 58 8.30 -6.28 13.31
C ARG A 58 8.45 -5.88 14.78
N GLU A 59 7.46 -5.17 15.33
CA GLU A 59 7.46 -4.79 16.74
C GLU A 59 7.24 -6.01 17.65
N GLN A 60 6.34 -6.93 17.28
CA GLN A 60 6.13 -8.20 17.98
C GLN A 60 7.33 -9.14 17.91
N LEU A 61 8.01 -9.22 16.75
CA LEU A 61 9.26 -9.97 16.57
C LEU A 61 10.37 -9.40 17.46
N ARG A 62 10.50 -8.07 17.54
CA ARG A 62 11.45 -7.41 18.45
C ARG A 62 11.13 -7.61 19.93
N ALA A 63 9.85 -7.64 20.30
CA ALA A 63 9.42 -7.88 21.68
C ALA A 63 9.61 -9.34 22.12
N ALA A 64 9.56 -10.30 21.19
CA ALA A 64 9.86 -11.70 21.47
C ALA A 64 11.37 -11.95 21.67
N GLU A 65 12.23 -11.21 20.99
CA GLU A 65 13.69 -11.33 21.08
C GLU A 65 14.29 -10.62 22.31
N SER A 66 13.52 -9.73 22.97
CA SER A 66 13.96 -9.00 24.17
C SER A 66 13.63 -9.69 25.50
N THR A 67 13.23 -10.97 25.49
CA THR A 67 13.28 -11.76 26.72
C THR A 67 14.76 -11.86 27.11
N PRO A 68 15.21 -11.20 28.19
CA PRO A 68 16.60 -11.27 28.58
C PRO A 68 16.89 -12.74 28.84
N ILE A 69 17.79 -13.31 28.05
CA ILE A 69 18.43 -14.58 28.40
C ILE A 69 18.95 -14.33 29.79
N ARG A 70 18.36 -15.06 30.74
CA ARG A 70 18.63 -14.94 32.16
C ARG A 70 20.07 -15.38 32.40
N GLU A 71 21.02 -14.48 32.16
CA GLU A 71 22.39 -14.62 32.66
C GLU A 71 22.38 -14.69 34.20
N ASP A 72 21.28 -14.29 34.86
CA ASP A 72 21.01 -14.50 36.28
C ASP A 72 20.80 -15.99 36.66
N GLU A 73 20.42 -16.88 35.74
CA GLU A 73 20.21 -18.30 36.05
C GLU A 73 21.52 -19.12 35.94
N LEU A 74 22.44 -18.72 35.05
CA LEU A 74 23.73 -19.41 34.89
C LEU A 74 24.75 -19.08 35.99
N ALA A 75 24.59 -17.94 36.68
CA ALA A 75 25.45 -17.53 37.79
C ALA A 75 25.11 -18.26 39.10
N ALA A 76 23.85 -18.67 39.31
CA ALA A 76 23.43 -19.43 40.47
C ALA A 76 23.97 -20.87 40.46
N GLU A 77 24.12 -21.47 39.27
CA GLU A 77 24.64 -22.84 39.13
C GLU A 77 26.16 -22.91 39.34
N LYS A 78 26.92 -21.91 38.88
CA LYS A 78 28.38 -21.85 39.06
C LYS A 78 28.82 -21.48 40.48
N PHE A 79 27.94 -20.87 41.28
CA PHE A 79 28.23 -20.49 42.68
C PHE A 79 27.97 -21.63 43.69
N SER A 80 27.23 -22.67 43.32
CA SER A 80 26.94 -23.81 44.20
C SER A 80 28.01 -24.92 44.19
N LEU A 81 28.92 -24.93 43.20
CA LEU A 81 29.96 -25.96 43.04
C LEU A 81 31.34 -25.61 43.62
N ASN A 82 31.58 -24.40 44.13
CA ASN A 82 32.84 -24.04 44.81
C ASN A 82 32.58 -23.58 46.25
N LYS A 83 32.23 -24.55 47.10
CA LYS A 83 32.24 -24.39 48.56
C LYS A 83 33.61 -24.85 49.09
N PRO A 84 34.59 -23.96 49.31
CA PRO A 84 35.77 -24.34 50.09
C PRO A 84 35.32 -24.59 51.53
N ARG A 85 35.44 -25.84 51.96
CA ARG A 85 35.56 -26.18 53.38
C ARG A 85 36.95 -25.86 53.87
#